data_AF-A0A2S6Q8U9-F1
#
_entry.id   AF-A0A2S6Q8U9-F1
#
_cell.length_a   1.000
_cell.length_b   1.000
_cell.length_c   1.000
_cell.angle_alpha   90.00
_cell.angle_beta   90.00
_cell.angle_gamma   90.00
#
_symmetry.space_group_name_H-M   'P 1'
#
loop_
_entity.id
_entity.type
_entity.pdbx_description
1 polymer ?
#
loop_
_entity_poly.entity_id
_entity_poly.type
_entity_poly.pdbx_seq_one_letter_code
_entity_poly.pdbx_strand_id
1 'polypeptide(L)'
;MMVAGLSLQRQTGKSEHSGNIDCEYRRGAVDINDDLPQNMPKPKRDLDPLSIEELKIYIAEMEEEIERVLAEIEKKEAHRSGVEGLFKK
;
A
#
# COMPACT_ATOMS: atom_id res chain seq x y z
N MET A 1 44.89 8.31 22.73
CA MET A 1 43.46 8.67 22.55
C MET A 1 42.61 7.58 23.19
N MET A 2 42.20 7.79 24.43
CA MET A 2 41.21 6.98 25.15
C MET A 2 40.38 7.97 25.97
N VAL A 3 39.19 8.29 25.52
CA VAL A 3 38.27 9.17 26.25
C VAL A 3 37.32 8.29 27.06
N ALA A 4 37.70 8.04 28.31
CA ALA A 4 36.81 7.50 29.33
C ALA A 4 35.80 8.58 29.72
N GLY A 5 34.61 8.54 29.12
CA GLY A 5 33.50 9.44 29.39
C GLY A 5 32.50 8.84 30.37
N LEU A 6 32.78 9.04 31.66
CA LEU A 6 31.85 9.21 32.79
C LEU A 6 30.38 8.77 32.58
N SER A 7 30.06 7.57 33.06
CA SER A 7 28.68 7.19 33.39
C SER A 7 28.25 7.95 34.64
N LEU A 8 27.37 8.94 34.46
CA LEU A 8 26.76 9.69 35.55
C LEU A 8 25.37 9.10 35.83
N GLN A 9 25.26 8.35 36.93
CA GLN A 9 23.96 8.05 37.52
C GLN A 9 23.26 9.34 37.95
N ARG A 10 21.97 9.49 37.63
CA ARG A 10 21.05 10.27 38.45
C ARG A 10 19.72 9.54 38.62
N GLN A 11 19.33 9.49 39.88
CA GLN A 11 18.15 8.85 40.44
C GLN A 11 16.93 9.76 40.32
N THR A 12 15.78 9.15 40.61
CA THR A 12 14.54 9.73 41.14
C THR A 12 13.55 10.34 40.15
N GLY A 13 12.32 9.83 40.27
CA GLY A 13 11.15 10.28 39.55
C GLY A 13 10.00 9.27 39.64
N LYS A 14 9.68 8.81 40.86
CA LYS A 14 8.34 8.25 41.11
C LYS A 14 7.36 9.41 40.93
N SER A 15 6.57 9.38 39.87
CA SER A 15 5.28 10.07 39.84
C SER A 15 4.22 9.01 39.58
N GLU A 16 3.57 8.59 40.65
CA GLU A 16 2.31 7.88 40.60
C GLU A 16 1.31 8.77 39.86
N HIS A 17 0.93 8.38 38.66
CA HIS A 17 -0.32 8.83 38.10
C HIS A 17 -1.26 7.64 38.11
N SER A 18 -2.02 7.58 39.20
CA SER A 18 -3.32 6.91 39.25
C SER A 18 -4.14 7.44 38.08
N GLY A 19 -4.21 6.62 37.04
CA GLY A 19 -5.04 6.83 35.87
C GLY A 19 -5.56 5.46 35.50
N ASN A 20 -6.66 5.06 36.15
CA ASN A 20 -7.48 3.94 35.71
C ASN A 20 -7.94 4.23 34.29
N ILE A 21 -7.24 3.68 33.31
CA ILE A 21 -7.77 3.50 31.96
C ILE A 21 -7.63 2.01 31.70
N ASP A 22 -8.71 1.31 32.02
CA ASP A 22 -8.93 -0.06 31.61
C ASP A 22 -8.91 -0.08 30.08
N CYS A 23 -7.78 -0.49 29.51
CA CYS A 23 -7.66 -0.88 28.12
C CYS A 23 -6.59 -1.97 28.06
N GLU A 24 -7.01 -3.19 28.40
CA GLU A 24 -6.32 -4.40 27.98
C GLU A 24 -6.30 -4.47 26.44
N TYR A 25 -5.32 -3.81 25.82
CA TYR A 25 -4.82 -4.26 24.54
C TYR A 25 -3.34 -4.54 24.71
N ARG A 26 -3.09 -5.80 25.06
CA ARG A 26 -1.79 -6.46 25.02
C ARG A 26 -1.07 -5.98 23.76
N ARG A 27 -0.03 -5.17 23.97
CA ARG A 27 0.86 -4.61 22.94
C ARG A 27 1.53 -5.78 22.21
N GLY A 28 0.83 -6.37 21.25
CA GLY A 28 1.43 -7.11 20.16
C GLY A 28 2.26 -6.08 19.40
N ALA A 29 3.56 -6.33 19.29
CA ALA A 29 4.32 -5.70 18.23
C ALA A 29 3.71 -6.22 16.92
N VAL A 30 2.78 -5.46 16.35
CA VAL A 30 2.35 -5.67 14.96
C VAL A 30 3.63 -5.44 14.16
N ASP A 31 4.14 -6.49 13.54
CA ASP A 31 5.16 -6.31 12.51
C ASP A 31 4.51 -5.44 11.44
N ILE A 32 5.00 -4.21 11.31
CA ILE A 32 4.46 -3.19 10.39
C ILE A 32 4.49 -3.69 8.93
N ASN A 33 5.17 -4.81 8.65
CA ASN A 33 5.22 -5.46 7.35
C ASN A 33 4.17 -6.56 7.12
N ASP A 34 3.44 -7.02 8.13
CA ASP A 34 2.47 -8.14 8.00
C ASP A 34 1.13 -7.67 7.38
N ASP A 35 0.78 -6.39 7.56
CA ASP A 35 -0.42 -5.74 7.01
C ASP A 35 -0.19 -5.04 5.65
N LEU A 36 1.03 -5.09 5.10
CA LEU A 36 1.31 -4.51 3.79
C LEU A 36 1.00 -5.52 2.68
N PRO A 37 0.20 -5.16 1.66
CA PRO A 37 0.01 -6.05 0.51
C PRO A 37 1.38 -6.28 -0.14
N GLN A 38 1.82 -7.54 -0.16
CA GLN A 38 3.01 -7.91 -0.90
C GLN A 38 2.72 -7.62 -2.38
N ASN A 39 3.27 -6.52 -2.89
CA ASN A 39 3.19 -6.13 -4.30
C ASN A 39 4.08 -7.05 -5.13
N MET A 40 3.77 -8.34 -5.12
CA MET A 40 4.40 -9.30 -5.99
C MET A 40 3.82 -9.12 -7.38
N PRO A 41 4.64 -8.80 -8.39
CA PRO A 41 4.15 -8.71 -9.75
C PRO A 41 3.55 -10.06 -10.13
N LYS A 42 2.31 -10.05 -10.62
CA LYS A 42 1.68 -11.27 -11.13
C LYS A 42 2.58 -11.84 -12.24
N PRO A 43 2.90 -13.15 -12.20
CA PRO A 43 3.73 -13.75 -13.23
C PRO A 43 3.05 -13.53 -14.59
N LYS A 44 3.84 -13.07 -15.57
CA LYS A 44 3.37 -12.91 -16.94
C LYS A 44 3.09 -14.29 -17.53
N ARG A 45 2.15 -14.36 -18.46
CA ARG A 45 1.92 -15.57 -19.24
C ARG A 45 3.18 -15.93 -20.01
N ASP A 46 3.54 -17.20 -20.01
CA ASP A 46 4.63 -17.70 -20.83
C ASP A 46 4.22 -17.69 -22.31
N LEU A 47 5.07 -17.11 -23.16
CA LEU A 47 4.80 -16.90 -24.58
C LEU A 47 5.58 -17.87 -25.47
N ASP A 48 6.63 -18.51 -24.95
CA ASP A 48 7.50 -19.43 -25.70
C ASP A 48 6.76 -20.61 -26.34
N PRO A 49 5.74 -21.23 -25.70
CA PRO A 49 5.04 -22.36 -26.33
C PRO A 49 3.95 -21.94 -27.33
N LEU A 50 3.62 -20.66 -27.46
CA LEU A 50 2.53 -20.19 -28.31
C LEU A 50 2.99 -20.01 -29.76
N SER A 51 2.14 -20.45 -30.69
CA SER A 51 2.30 -20.17 -32.12
C SER A 51 1.99 -18.70 -32.45
N ILE A 52 2.42 -18.26 -33.64
CA ILE A 52 2.15 -16.89 -34.12
C ILE A 52 0.65 -16.58 -34.15
N GLU A 53 -0.18 -17.55 -34.52
CA GLU A 53 -1.64 -17.35 -34.59
C GLU A 53 -2.24 -17.21 -33.19
N GLU A 54 -1.81 -18.04 -32.23
CA GLU A 54 -2.22 -17.92 -30.84
C GLU A 54 -1.77 -16.60 -30.20
N LEU A 55 -0.59 -16.10 -30.55
CA LEU A 55 -0.12 -14.79 -30.11
C LEU A 55 -1.00 -13.65 -30.65
N LYS A 56 -1.45 -13.74 -31.90
CA LYS A 56 -2.38 -12.74 -32.47
C LYS A 56 -3.74 -12.78 -31.78
N ILE A 57 -4.26 -13.97 -31.50
CA ILE A 57 -5.50 -14.14 -30.74
C ILE A 57 -5.35 -13.53 -29.35
N TYR A 58 -4.23 -13.83 -28.66
CA TYR A 58 -3.96 -13.28 -27.34
C TYR A 58 -3.86 -11.74 -27.36
N ILE A 59 -3.24 -11.16 -28.39
CA ILE A 59 -3.21 -9.70 -28.57
C ILE A 59 -4.64 -9.15 -28.71
N ALA A 60 -5.48 -9.75 -29.56
CA ALA A 60 -6.85 -9.28 -29.77
C ALA A 60 -7.68 -9.29 -28.48
N GLU A 61 -7.56 -10.36 -27.67
CA GLU A 61 -8.22 -10.44 -26.36
C GLU A 61 -7.74 -9.34 -25.40
N MET A 62 -6.45 -9.04 -25.39
CA MET A 62 -5.89 -7.98 -24.53
C MET A 62 -6.29 -6.59 -25.02
N GLU A 63 -6.40 -6.37 -26.34
CA GLU A 63 -6.88 -5.10 -26.90
C GLU A 63 -8.34 -4.83 -26.53
N GLU A 64 -9.21 -5.84 -26.61
CA GLU A 64 -10.60 -5.73 -26.16
C GLU A 64 -10.69 -5.37 -24.66
N GLU A 65 -9.86 -6.01 -23.83
CA GLU A 65 -9.76 -5.68 -22.41
C GLU A 65 -9.34 -4.23 -22.18
N ILE A 66 -8.34 -3.76 -22.91
CA ILE A 66 -7.85 -2.38 -22.84
C ILE A 66 -8.97 -1.41 -23.21
N GLU A 67 -9.71 -1.65 -24.29
CA GLU A 67 -10.83 -0.81 -24.71
C GLU A 67 -11.91 -0.72 -23.62
N ARG A 68 -12.29 -1.85 -23.01
CA ARG A 68 -13.26 -1.87 -21.92
C ARG A 68 -12.78 -1.06 -20.71
N VAL A 69 -11.52 -1.22 -20.33
CA VAL A 69 -10.93 -0.50 -19.19
C VAL A 69 -10.86 0.99 -19.47
N LEU A 70 -10.47 1.40 -20.68
CA LEU A 70 -10.44 2.80 -21.09
C LEU A 70 -11.83 3.45 -21.01
N ALA A 71 -12.87 2.76 -21.47
CA ALA A 71 -14.24 3.25 -21.36
C ALA A 71 -14.68 3.43 -19.89
N GLU A 72 -14.28 2.54 -18.99
CA GLU A 72 -14.55 2.70 -17.55
C GLU A 72 -13.76 3.84 -16.92
N ILE A 73 -12.52 4.07 -17.36
CA ILE A 73 -11.71 5.23 -16.93
C ILE A 73 -12.40 6.53 -17.36
N GLU A 74 -12.83 6.63 -18.61
CA GLU A 74 -13.51 7.82 -19.14
C GLU A 74 -14.77 8.16 -18.31
N LYS A 75 -15.59 7.16 -17.99
CA LYS A 75 -16.76 7.33 -17.11
C LYS A 75 -16.38 7.87 -15.73
N LYS A 76 -15.30 7.36 -15.14
CA LYS A 76 -14.82 7.79 -13.82
C LYS A 76 -14.22 9.20 -13.86
N GLU A 77 -13.50 9.54 -14.91
CA GLU A 77 -12.93 10.88 -15.09
C GLU A 77 -14.02 11.94 -15.31
N ALA A 78 -15.06 11.61 -16.08
CA ALA A 78 -16.23 12.49 -16.24
C ALA A 78 -16.87 12.77 -14.87
N HIS A 79 -17.04 11.75 -14.02
CA HIS A 79 -17.54 11.94 -12.66
C HIS A 79 -16.60 12.80 -11.80
N ARG A 80 -15.28 12.60 -11.88
CA ARG A 80 -14.30 13.42 -11.15
C ARG A 80 -14.36 14.88 -11.57
N SER A 81 -14.41 15.17 -12.88
CA SER A 81 -14.50 16.52 -13.41
C SER A 81 -15.79 17.24 -13.00
N GLY A 82 -16.92 16.51 -12.95
CA GLY A 82 -18.20 17.05 -12.49
C GLY A 82 -18.14 17.51 -11.04
N VAL A 83 -17.43 16.76 -10.19
CA VAL A 83 -17.22 17.09 -8.78
C VAL A 83 -16.21 18.23 -8.59
N GLU A 84 -15.10 18.24 -9.32
CA GLU A 84 -14.12 19.34 -9.29
C GLU A 84 -14.73 20.68 -9.69
N GLY A 85 -15.72 20.68 -10.61
CA GLY A 85 -16.47 21.88 -10.99
C GLY A 85 -17.38 22.42 -9.87
N LEU A 86 -17.84 21.58 -8.94
CA LEU A 86 -18.68 21.99 -7.81
C LEU A 86 -17.87 22.63 -6.68
N PHE A 87 -16.60 22.24 -6.52
CA PHE A 87 -15.73 22.77 -5.45
C PHE A 87 -14.93 24.02 -5.84
N LYS A 88 -15.03 24.50 -7.09
CA LYS A 88 -14.36 25.73 -7.58
C LYS A 88 -15.22 27.00 -7.45
N LYS A 89 -16.17 27.02 -6.52
CA LYS A 89 -17.04 28.19 -6.24
C LYS A 89 -17.00 28.57 -4.77
#